data_AF-A0A953IQU4-F1
#
_entry.id   AF-A0A953IQU4-F1
#
_cell.length_a   1.000
_cell.length_b   1.000
_cell.length_c   1.000
_cell.angle_alpha   90.00
_cell.angle_beta   90.00
_cell.angle_gamma   90.00
#
_symmetry.space_group_name_H-M   'P 1'
#
loop_
_entity.id
_entity.type
_entity.pdbx_description
1 polymer ?
#
loop_
_entity_poly.entity_id
_entity_poly.type
_entity_poly.pdbx_seq_one_letter_code
_entity_poly.pdbx_strand_id
1 'polypeptide(L)'
;LYRLLKEFDALTGVPVLINTSFNVKGEPIVETPEDALACFLSTGMDYLALHDMLISKHRFNRVMFPVIKAWSEIGALVRTAWMAEIRG
;
A
#
# COMPACT_ATOMS: atom_id res chain seq x y z
N LEU A 1 9.76 -10.79 17.08
CA LEU A 1 10.45 -9.50 16.85
C LEU A 1 11.98 -9.60 16.87
N TYR A 2 12.63 -10.13 17.92
CA TYR A 2 14.11 -10.21 17.99
C TYR A 2 14.76 -10.85 16.75
N ARG A 3 14.25 -12.01 16.30
CA ARG A 3 14.77 -12.68 15.10
C ARG A 3 14.66 -11.80 13.85
N LEU A 4 13.55 -11.08 13.68
CA LEU A 4 13.34 -10.17 12.56
C LEU A 4 14.39 -9.04 12.56
N LEU A 5 14.64 -8.41 13.71
CA LEU A 5 15.66 -7.36 13.83
C LEU A 5 17.07 -7.89 13.54
N LYS A 6 17.40 -9.10 14.00
CA LYS A 6 18.70 -9.73 13.75
C LYS A 6 18.92 -10.03 12.26
N GLU A 7 17.91 -10.57 11.57
CA GLU A 7 18.00 -10.80 10.13
C GLU A 7 18.04 -9.49 9.35
N PHE A 8 17.30 -8.47 9.80
CA PHE A 8 17.33 -7.14 9.19
C PHE A 8 18.71 -6.49 9.31
N ASP A 9 19.37 -6.62 10.46
CA ASP A 9 20.77 -6.19 10.67
C ASP A 9 21.73 -6.93 9.74
N ALA A 10 21.62 -8.25 9.64
CA ALA A 10 22.48 -9.05 8.76
C ALA A 10 22.35 -8.64 7.28
N LEU A 11 21.16 -8.19 6.85
CA LEU A 11 20.90 -7.75 5.48
C LEU A 11 21.27 -6.30 5.21
N THR A 12 21.10 -5.40 6.19
CA THR A 12 21.16 -3.94 5.98
C THR A 12 22.33 -3.26 6.70
N GLY A 13 22.93 -3.91 7.69
CA GLY A 13 23.91 -3.33 8.62
C GLY A 13 23.32 -2.32 9.60
N VAL A 14 21.98 -2.17 9.64
CA VAL A 14 21.28 -1.22 10.51
C VAL A 14 20.16 -1.96 11.27
N PRO A 15 20.32 -2.24 12.58
CA PRO A 15 19.37 -3.05 13.36
C PRO A 15 18.14 -2.25 13.83
N VAL A 16 17.53 -1.43 12.98
CA VAL A 16 16.44 -0.50 13.37
C VAL A 16 15.23 -0.64 12.45
N LEU A 17 14.05 -0.81 13.08
CA LEU A 17 12.75 -0.83 12.40
C LEU A 17 11.83 0.24 13.00
N ILE A 18 11.02 0.87 12.16
CA ILE A 18 9.94 1.75 12.61
C ILE A 18 8.75 0.88 12.97
N ASN A 19 8.32 0.94 14.23
CA ASN A 19 7.09 0.33 14.69
C ASN A 19 6.03 1.42 14.89
N THR A 20 4.94 1.35 14.14
CA THR A 20 3.80 2.24 14.26
C THR A 20 2.52 1.43 14.44
N SER A 21 1.46 2.05 14.94
CA SER A 21 0.19 1.37 15.15
C SER A 21 -0.33 0.81 13.82
N PHE A 22 -0.83 -0.42 13.85
CA PHE A 22 -1.41 -1.02 12.67
C PHE A 22 -2.90 -0.65 12.58
N ASN A 23 -3.15 0.50 11.95
CA ASN A 23 -4.48 1.05 11.71
C ASN A 23 -4.46 2.06 10.56
N VAL A 24 -5.65 2.41 10.06
CA VAL A 24 -5.85 3.61 9.25
C VAL A 24 -5.98 4.81 10.19
N LYS A 25 -5.52 5.99 9.76
CA LYS A 25 -5.61 7.21 10.57
C LYS A 25 -7.07 7.51 10.93
N GLY A 26 -7.37 7.54 12.22
CA GLY A 26 -8.73 7.78 12.74
C GLY A 26 -9.49 6.51 13.10
N GLU A 27 -8.98 5.34 12.75
CA GLU A 27 -9.56 4.04 13.09
C GLU A 27 -8.88 3.41 14.32
N PRO A 28 -9.57 2.51 15.05
CA PRO A 28 -8.98 1.69 16.09
C PRO A 28 -7.81 0.82 15.59
N ILE A 29 -6.98 0.33 16.51
CA ILE A 29 -5.96 -0.68 16.20
C ILE A 29 -6.66 -1.99 15.80
N VAL A 30 -6.10 -2.66 14.79
CA VAL A 30 -6.54 -3.99 14.34
C VAL A 30 -6.52 -5.01 15.48
N GLU A 31 -7.62 -5.76 15.64
CA GLU A 31 -7.74 -6.82 16.65
C GLU A 31 -8.03 -8.21 16.07
N THR A 32 -8.56 -8.29 14.84
CA THR A 32 -8.90 -9.56 14.16
C THR A 32 -8.13 -9.75 12.85
N PRO A 33 -7.97 -11.00 12.36
CA PRO A 33 -7.45 -11.28 11.02
C PRO A 33 -8.21 -10.53 9.91
N GLU A 34 -9.52 -10.41 10.05
CA GLU A 34 -10.40 -9.70 9.12
C GLU A 34 -10.09 -8.20 9.12
N ASP A 35 -9.89 -7.59 10.30
CA ASP A 35 -9.46 -6.19 10.42
C ASP A 35 -8.07 -5.98 9.79
N ALA A 36 -7.15 -6.91 10.00
CA ALA A 36 -5.81 -6.86 9.43
C ALA A 36 -5.86 -6.87 7.89
N LEU A 37 -6.71 -7.72 7.31
CA LEU A 37 -6.94 -7.79 5.87
C LEU A 37 -7.59 -6.51 5.35
N ALA A 38 -8.62 -5.99 6.02
CA ALA A 38 -9.30 -4.76 5.61
C ALA A 38 -8.37 -3.54 5.67
N CYS A 39 -7.61 -3.40 6.76
CA CYS A 39 -6.59 -2.36 6.93
C CYS A 39 -5.47 -2.50 5.89
N PHE A 40 -4.96 -3.72 5.68
CA PHE A 40 -3.96 -3.98 4.67
C PHE A 40 -4.46 -3.60 3.28
N LEU A 41 -5.65 -4.06 2.86
CA LEU A 41 -6.21 -3.81 1.53
C LEU A 41 -6.50 -2.33 1.26
N SER A 42 -6.89 -1.57 2.28
CA SER A 42 -7.20 -0.13 2.18
C SER A 42 -6.00 0.80 2.26
N THR A 43 -4.82 0.31 2.65
CA THR A 43 -3.59 1.12 2.78
C THR A 43 -2.61 0.91 1.61
N GLY A 44 -1.57 1.74 1.57
CA GLY A 44 -0.47 1.62 0.60
C GLY A 44 0.57 0.53 0.94
N MET A 45 0.30 -0.35 1.90
CA MET A 45 1.24 -1.41 2.29
C MET A 45 1.41 -2.46 1.17
N ASP A 46 2.64 -2.92 0.97
CA ASP A 46 2.98 -3.91 -0.06
C ASP A 46 2.76 -5.37 0.38
N TYR A 47 3.07 -5.65 1.65
CA TYR A 47 3.02 -6.98 2.25
C TYR A 47 2.33 -6.97 3.62
N LEU A 48 1.60 -8.04 3.91
CA LEU A 48 1.04 -8.35 5.22
C LEU A 48 1.57 -9.73 5.65
N ALA A 49 2.34 -9.76 6.73
CA ALA A 49 2.70 -10.99 7.41
C ALA A 49 1.66 -11.27 8.50
N LEU A 50 0.89 -12.36 8.35
CA LEU A 50 -0.17 -12.76 9.26
C LEU A 50 0.07 -14.22 9.65
N HIS A 51 0.51 -14.44 10.90
CA HIS A 51 0.91 -15.76 11.39
C HIS A 51 2.02 -16.39 10.51
N ASP A 52 1.75 -17.51 9.85
CA ASP A 52 2.61 -18.25 8.94
C ASP A 52 2.38 -17.91 7.46
N MET A 53 1.54 -16.91 7.19
CA MET A 53 1.21 -16.45 5.84
C MET A 53 1.86 -15.10 5.52
N LEU A 54 2.36 -14.98 4.28
CA LEU A 54 2.80 -13.71 3.70
C LEU A 54 1.91 -13.36 2.50
N ILE A 55 1.15 -12.28 2.63
CA ILE A 55 0.20 -11.81 1.62
C ILE A 55 0.84 -10.63 0.90
N SER A 56 0.78 -10.61 -0.43
CA SER A 56 1.37 -9.56 -1.26
C SER A 56 0.33 -8.92 -2.19
N LYS A 57 0.31 -7.59 -2.26
CA LYS A 57 -0.44 -6.88 -3.31
C LYS A 57 0.29 -6.82 -4.64
N HIS A 58 1.56 -7.24 -4.71
CA HIS A 58 2.41 -6.95 -5.86
C HIS A 58 1.89 -7.53 -7.17
N ARG A 59 1.28 -8.72 -7.16
CA ARG A 59 0.64 -9.29 -8.36
C ARG A 59 -0.57 -8.46 -8.83
N PHE A 60 -1.42 -8.04 -7.90
CA PHE A 60 -2.57 -7.19 -8.19
C PHE A 60 -2.12 -5.81 -8.67
N ASN A 61 -1.18 -5.17 -7.97
CA ASN A 61 -0.62 -3.88 -8.33
C ASN A 61 0.07 -3.92 -9.70
N ARG A 62 0.85 -4.97 -10.02
CA ARG A 62 1.50 -5.09 -11.34
C ARG A 62 0.52 -5.08 -12.51
N VAL A 63 -0.69 -5.59 -12.32
CA VAL A 63 -1.72 -5.65 -13.38
C VAL A 63 -2.59 -4.40 -13.36
N MET A 64 -3.06 -4.01 -12.17
CA MET A 64 -4.02 -2.91 -12.03
C MET A 64 -3.36 -1.54 -12.08
N PHE A 65 -2.14 -1.38 -11.60
CA PHE A 65 -1.47 -0.08 -11.56
C PHE A 65 -1.24 0.52 -12.96
N PRO A 66 -0.73 -0.22 -13.97
CA PRO A 66 -0.63 0.32 -15.33
C PRO A 66 -1.98 0.75 -15.90
N VAL A 67 -3.02 -0.06 -15.65
CA VAL A 67 -4.39 0.22 -16.12
C VAL A 67 -4.93 1.48 -15.46
N ILE A 68 -4.92 1.56 -14.13
CA ILE A 68 -5.39 2.72 -13.36
C ILE A 68 -4.61 3.99 -13.74
N LYS A 69 -3.30 3.89 -13.93
CA LYS A 69 -2.45 5.00 -14.36
C LYS A 69 -2.86 5.51 -15.74
N ALA A 70 -3.06 4.60 -16.71
CA ALA A 70 -3.53 4.96 -18.05
C ALA A 70 -4.90 5.67 -18.01
N TRP A 71 -5.86 5.15 -17.23
CA TRP A 71 -7.17 5.79 -17.06
C TRP A 71 -7.08 7.18 -16.40
N SER A 72 -6.21 7.34 -15.41
CA SER A 72 -5.98 8.64 -14.75
C SER A 72 -5.39 9.66 -15.72
N GLU A 73 -4.40 9.27 -16.52
CA GLU A 73 -3.78 10.10 -17.55
C GLU A 73 -4.77 10.51 -18.64
N ILE A 74 -5.56 9.56 -19.16
CA ILE A 74 -6.63 9.84 -20.12
C ILE A 74 -7.65 10.79 -19.51
N GLY A 75 -8.10 10.53 -18.28
CA GLY A 75 -9.06 11.40 -17.59
C GLY A 75 -8.52 12.82 -17.38
N ALA A 76 -7.23 12.97 -17.08
CA ALA A 76 -6.58 14.27 -16.97
C ALA A 76 -6.53 14.99 -18.32
N LEU A 77 -6.16 14.29 -19.41
CA LEU A 77 -6.14 14.84 -20.76
C LEU A 77 -7.52 15.33 -21.20
N VAL A 78 -8.55 14.50 -21.02
CA VAL A 78 -9.94 14.85 -21.36
C VAL A 78 -10.39 16.08 -20.58
N ARG A 79 -10.09 16.15 -19.27
CA ARG A 79 -10.38 17.34 -18.45
C ARG A 79 -9.68 18.59 -18.99
N THR A 80 -8.40 18.50 -19.35
CA THR A 80 -7.65 19.64 -19.88
C THR A 80 -8.19 20.10 -21.23
N ALA A 81 -8.50 19.16 -22.13
CA ALA A 81 -9.08 19.47 -23.44
C ALA A 81 -10.46 20.15 -23.31
N TRP A 82 -11.34 19.58 -22.49
CA TRP A 82 -12.66 20.14 -22.20
C TRP A 82 -12.57 21.56 -21.61
N MET A 83 -11.63 21.81 -20.69
CA MET A 83 -11.42 23.12 -20.08
C MET A 83 -10.85 24.16 -21.06
N ALA A 84 -10.09 23.74 -22.06
CA ALA A 84 -9.58 24.61 -23.11
C ALA A 84 -10.69 25.03 -24.08
N GLU A 85 -11.60 24.11 -24.42
CA GLU A 85 -12.74 24.37 -25.32
C GLU A 85 -13.80 25.30 -24.70
N ILE A 86 -14.08 25.18 -23.39
CA ILE A 86 -15.02 26.08 -22.70
C ILE A 86 -14.47 27.52 -22.54
N ARG A 87 -13.15 27.71 -22.61
CA ARG A 87 -12.49 29.00 -22.40
C ARG A 87 -12.17 29.75 -23.71
N GLY A 88 -12.39 29.13 -24.88
CA GLY A 88 -12.24 29.74 -26.21
C GLY A 88 -13.57 30.22 -26.76
#